data_AF-A0A1H8I7W4-F1
#
_entry.id   AF-A0A1H8I7W4-F1
#
_cell.length_a   1.000
_cell.length_b   1.000
_cell.length_c   1.000
_cell.angle_alpha   90.00
_cell.angle_beta   90.00
_cell.angle_gamma   90.00
#
_symmetry.space_group_name_H-M   'P 1'
#
loop_
_entity.id
_entity.type
_entity.pdbx_description
1 polymer ?
#
loop_
_entity_poly.entity_id
_entity_poly.type
_entity_poly.pdbx_seq_one_letter_code
_entity_poly.pdbx_strand_id
1 'polypeptide(L)'
;MRALAPLLLACAVLGAACAPGAAHAGASGSSRFCDRAQPLTAAEQDRLLRFAGVLREELAGGGDGVALVSRSGLDLSRFGIRYSHAALAWRSEEGMWSARQLYYACDESRPRIFDQGLAGFAMGTDDPKVGYLSIVRLPPEAVLALRPALLDRPRVQNMLAAQYSANAYAYGTRYQNCNQWVMEMLAAGWGDLPDGGDLRERAQDWLRGQGYAPRPVDVDSRLLMLASYFVPLVHLSDHPQQDVAQMKLRVSLPSTIETFVRARFPASERVELCHDARRIVVRRGWTPITDGCKPEQGDRVVPLD
;
A
#
# COMPACT_ATOMS: atom_id res chain seq x y z
N MET A 1 -41.09 5.24 -90.16
CA MET A 1 -39.85 5.32 -90.95
C MET A 1 -38.67 5.21 -90.02
N ARG A 2 -37.77 4.25 -90.31
CA ARG A 2 -36.35 4.16 -89.93
C ARG A 2 -35.94 4.17 -88.44
N ALA A 3 -35.43 3.00 -88.05
CA ALA A 3 -34.51 2.76 -86.95
C ALA A 3 -33.17 3.50 -87.12
N LEU A 4 -32.45 3.68 -86.01
CA LEU A 4 -30.99 3.64 -85.91
C LEU A 4 -30.61 3.26 -84.46
N ALA A 5 -29.64 2.36 -84.34
CA ALA A 5 -29.26 1.61 -83.14
C ALA A 5 -28.05 2.25 -82.40
N PRO A 6 -27.23 1.51 -81.62
CA PRO A 6 -27.18 1.53 -80.15
C PRO A 6 -25.85 2.12 -79.60
N LEU A 7 -25.73 2.32 -78.29
CA LEU A 7 -24.41 2.30 -77.62
C LEU A 7 -24.51 1.74 -76.20
N LEU A 8 -23.61 0.78 -75.95
CA LEU A 8 -23.42 0.00 -74.74
C LEU A 8 -22.52 0.70 -73.71
N LEU A 9 -22.68 0.26 -72.45
CA LEU A 9 -21.69 0.16 -71.37
C LEU A 9 -21.07 1.43 -70.77
N ALA A 10 -21.32 1.66 -69.48
CA ALA A 10 -20.43 1.20 -68.40
C ALA A 10 -20.89 1.76 -67.03
N CYS A 11 -21.37 0.89 -66.14
CA CYS A 11 -21.60 1.21 -64.73
C CYS A 11 -20.25 1.29 -64.00
N ALA A 12 -19.91 2.47 -63.49
CA ALA A 12 -18.78 2.66 -62.58
C ALA A 12 -19.23 2.58 -61.12
N VAL A 13 -18.43 1.83 -60.37
CA VAL A 13 -18.48 1.40 -58.96
C VAL A 13 -18.47 2.56 -57.95
N LEU A 14 -19.15 2.39 -56.82
CA LEU A 14 -18.60 2.75 -55.48
C LEU A 14 -19.35 1.99 -54.38
N GLY A 15 -18.76 0.84 -53.99
CA GLY A 15 -19.18 0.09 -52.82
C GLY A 15 -18.77 0.80 -51.54
N ALA A 16 -19.74 1.15 -50.71
CA ALA A 16 -19.52 1.62 -49.35
C ALA A 16 -19.22 0.42 -48.45
N ALA A 17 -17.92 0.16 -48.22
CA ALA A 17 -17.46 -0.78 -47.23
C ALA A 17 -17.80 -0.26 -45.82
N CYS A 18 -18.75 -0.92 -45.15
CA CYS A 18 -18.94 -0.77 -43.71
C CYS A 18 -17.75 -1.42 -42.99
N ALA A 19 -16.81 -0.60 -42.53
CA ALA A 19 -15.80 -1.03 -41.59
C ALA A 19 -16.44 -1.07 -40.18
N PRO A 20 -16.37 -2.21 -39.44
CA PRO A 20 -16.74 -2.21 -38.04
C PRO A 20 -15.73 -1.36 -37.27
N GLY A 21 -16.18 -0.19 -36.82
CA GLY A 21 -15.43 0.62 -35.87
C GLY A 21 -15.18 -0.20 -34.62
N ALA A 22 -13.91 -0.52 -34.36
CA ALA A 22 -13.45 -1.05 -33.10
C ALA A 22 -13.85 -0.06 -32.00
N ALA A 23 -14.92 -0.40 -31.29
CA ALA A 23 -15.27 0.21 -30.02
C ALA A 23 -14.08 -0.02 -29.08
N HIS A 24 -13.23 1.00 -28.97
CA HIS A 24 -12.25 1.05 -27.90
C HIS A 24 -13.04 1.19 -26.61
N ALA A 25 -13.24 0.05 -25.94
CA ALA A 25 -13.75 -0.01 -24.59
C ALA A 25 -13.01 1.05 -23.76
N GLY A 26 -13.78 1.91 -23.09
CA GLY A 26 -13.24 2.99 -22.28
C GLY A 26 -12.19 2.45 -21.33
N ALA A 27 -10.96 2.93 -21.46
CA ALA A 27 -9.94 2.77 -20.45
C ALA A 27 -10.45 3.46 -19.17
N SER A 28 -11.08 2.68 -18.30
CA SER A 28 -11.47 3.08 -16.96
C SER A 28 -10.23 3.54 -16.21
N GLY A 29 -10.33 4.63 -15.44
CA GLY A 29 -9.23 5.20 -14.66
C GLY A 29 -8.59 4.28 -13.60
N SER A 30 -9.01 3.00 -13.53
CA SER A 30 -8.32 1.94 -12.79
C SER A 30 -6.95 1.62 -13.40
N SER A 31 -6.77 1.94 -14.68
CA SER A 31 -5.55 1.73 -15.46
C SER A 31 -4.30 2.22 -14.72
N ARG A 32 -4.20 3.50 -14.32
CA ARG A 32 -2.93 4.00 -13.73
C ARG A 32 -2.57 3.50 -12.33
N PHE A 33 -3.52 3.00 -11.54
CA PHE A 33 -3.24 2.38 -10.24
C PHE A 33 -2.79 0.92 -10.41
N CYS A 34 -3.35 0.23 -11.39
CA CYS A 34 -3.11 -1.19 -11.65
C CYS A 34 -2.04 -1.48 -12.72
N ASP A 35 -1.75 -0.52 -13.61
CA ASP A 35 -0.84 -0.66 -14.76
C ASP A 35 0.63 -0.36 -14.41
N ARG A 36 1.01 -0.32 -13.13
CA ARG A 36 2.33 0.16 -12.68
C ARG A 36 3.46 -0.86 -12.74
N ALA A 37 3.22 -2.12 -13.10
CA ALA A 37 4.31 -3.09 -13.18
C ALA A 37 5.13 -2.90 -14.47
N GLN A 38 6.03 -1.92 -14.49
CA GLN A 38 7.07 -1.89 -15.52
C GLN A 38 8.01 -3.09 -15.33
N PRO A 39 8.41 -3.77 -16.41
CA PRO A 39 9.34 -4.89 -16.30
C PRO A 39 10.69 -4.39 -15.76
N LEU A 40 11.17 -5.02 -14.69
CA LEU A 40 12.46 -4.71 -14.07
C LEU A 40 13.61 -5.22 -14.95
N THR A 41 14.69 -4.45 -15.03
CA THR A 41 15.97 -4.95 -15.57
C THR A 41 16.60 -5.98 -14.63
N ALA A 42 17.51 -6.81 -15.14
CA ALA A 42 18.23 -7.79 -14.31
C ALA A 42 19.01 -7.12 -13.17
N ALA A 43 19.61 -5.95 -13.40
CA ALA A 43 20.32 -5.19 -12.38
C ALA A 43 19.37 -4.64 -11.29
N GLU A 44 18.19 -4.17 -11.68
CA GLU A 44 17.16 -3.74 -10.72
C GLU A 44 16.63 -4.91 -9.91
N GLN A 45 16.39 -6.06 -10.55
CA GLN A 45 15.94 -7.27 -9.86
C GLN A 45 16.99 -7.79 -8.87
N ASP A 46 18.26 -7.89 -9.27
CA ASP A 46 19.36 -8.30 -8.38
C ASP A 46 19.45 -7.37 -7.17
N ARG A 47 19.43 -6.06 -7.38
CA ARG A 47 19.44 -5.08 -6.30
C ARG A 47 18.26 -5.25 -5.35
N LEU A 48 17.03 -5.39 -5.86
CA LEU A 48 15.84 -5.56 -5.02
C LEU A 48 15.87 -6.89 -4.25
N LEU A 49 16.44 -7.96 -4.84
CA LEU A 49 16.67 -9.22 -4.14
C LEU A 49 17.70 -9.09 -3.02
N ARG A 50 18.81 -8.38 -3.26
CA ARG A 50 19.80 -8.08 -2.21
C ARG A 50 19.20 -7.21 -1.10
N PHE A 51 18.38 -6.22 -1.47
CA PHE A 51 17.66 -5.38 -0.52
C PHE A 51 16.68 -6.19 0.34
N ALA A 52 15.93 -7.12 -0.27
CA ALA A 52 15.10 -8.07 0.45
C ALA A 52 15.92 -9.01 1.37
N GLY A 53 17.14 -9.36 0.95
CA GLY A 53 18.10 -10.09 1.78
C GLY A 53 18.44 -9.34 3.06
N VAL A 54 18.74 -8.05 2.97
CA VAL A 54 19.00 -7.20 4.14
C VAL A 54 17.75 -7.03 5.01
N LEU A 55 16.57 -6.84 4.42
CA LEU A 55 15.29 -6.84 5.17
C LEU A 55 15.13 -8.13 5.99
N ARG A 56 15.39 -9.29 5.38
CA ARG A 56 15.31 -10.59 6.05
C ARG A 56 16.33 -10.72 7.18
N GLU A 57 17.57 -10.29 6.97
CA GLU A 57 18.61 -10.26 8.01
C GLU A 57 18.20 -9.42 9.22
N GLU A 58 17.69 -8.21 8.96
CA GLU A 58 17.24 -7.31 10.04
C GLU A 58 15.98 -7.83 10.74
N LEU A 59 15.10 -8.61 10.08
CA LEU A 59 14.00 -9.29 10.74
C LEU A 59 14.45 -10.52 11.55
N ALA A 60 15.41 -11.29 11.05
CA ALA A 60 15.95 -12.47 11.72
C ALA A 60 16.69 -12.13 13.03
N GLY A 61 17.27 -10.93 13.13
CA GLY A 61 17.91 -10.44 14.35
C GLY A 61 16.96 -10.02 15.48
N GLY A 62 15.63 -10.10 15.29
CA GLY A 62 14.61 -9.77 16.30
C GLY A 62 13.87 -11.01 16.79
N GLY A 63 13.73 -11.17 18.11
CA GLY A 63 13.39 -12.43 18.78
C GLY A 63 11.95 -12.93 18.64
N ASP A 64 10.98 -12.07 18.32
CA ASP A 64 9.60 -12.37 18.71
C ASP A 64 8.64 -12.67 17.55
N GLY A 65 9.14 -12.83 16.32
CA GLY A 65 8.36 -13.44 15.23
C GLY A 65 7.17 -12.64 14.69
N VAL A 66 6.92 -11.42 15.17
CA VAL A 66 6.03 -10.43 14.55
C VAL A 66 6.70 -9.06 14.54
N ALA A 67 6.63 -8.34 13.42
CA ALA A 67 7.11 -6.97 13.29
C ALA A 67 6.17 -6.16 12.38
N LEU A 68 6.09 -4.86 12.62
CA LEU A 68 5.49 -3.94 11.65
C LEU A 68 6.54 -3.63 10.59
N VAL A 69 6.19 -3.78 9.31
CA VAL A 69 7.06 -3.39 8.20
C VAL A 69 6.33 -2.43 7.28
N SER A 70 7.04 -1.43 6.77
CA SER A 70 6.48 -0.44 5.85
C SER A 70 7.38 -0.22 4.64
N ARG A 71 6.79 0.19 3.52
CA ARG A 71 7.50 0.47 2.27
C ARG A 71 7.01 1.72 1.55
N SER A 72 7.88 2.29 0.72
CA SER A 72 7.53 3.28 -0.30
C SER A 72 6.90 2.60 -1.53
N GLY A 73 5.62 2.21 -1.44
CA GLY A 73 4.94 1.47 -2.51
C GLY A 73 4.29 2.33 -3.60
N LEU A 74 4.01 3.58 -3.28
CA LEU A 74 3.51 4.64 -4.17
C LEU A 74 4.26 5.92 -3.85
N ASP A 75 4.63 6.69 -4.87
CA ASP A 75 5.18 8.03 -4.68
C ASP A 75 4.08 8.98 -4.17
N LEU A 76 4.21 9.35 -2.91
CA LEU A 76 3.40 10.36 -2.21
C LEU A 76 4.28 11.50 -1.68
N SER A 77 5.47 11.70 -2.26
CA SER A 77 6.43 12.74 -1.87
C SER A 77 5.83 14.15 -1.95
N ARG A 78 4.91 14.38 -2.90
CA ARG A 78 4.12 15.62 -3.00
C ARG A 78 3.41 15.98 -1.69
N PHE A 79 3.01 14.98 -0.90
CA PHE A 79 2.31 15.15 0.38
C PHE A 79 3.25 14.97 1.59
N GLY A 80 4.57 14.88 1.37
CA GLY A 80 5.54 14.63 2.44
C GLY A 80 5.45 13.22 3.03
N ILE A 81 4.89 12.25 2.30
CA ILE A 81 4.69 10.88 2.77
C ILE A 81 5.76 9.98 2.15
N ARG A 82 6.67 9.46 2.98
CA ARG A 82 7.73 8.53 2.57
C ARG A 82 7.23 7.09 2.40
N TYR A 83 6.52 6.58 3.40
CA TYR A 83 5.96 5.22 3.37
C TYR A 83 4.47 5.29 3.11
N SER A 84 4.00 4.55 2.12
CA SER A 84 2.59 4.54 1.71
C SER A 84 1.87 3.24 2.08
N HIS A 85 2.62 2.19 2.41
CA HIS A 85 2.06 0.86 2.67
C HIS A 85 2.74 0.18 3.85
N ALA A 86 1.94 -0.43 4.73
CA ALA A 86 2.39 -1.21 5.87
C ALA A 86 1.82 -2.63 5.86
N ALA A 87 2.55 -3.53 6.51
CA ALA A 87 2.18 -4.93 6.70
C ALA A 87 2.59 -5.40 8.11
N LEU A 88 1.95 -6.46 8.58
CA LEU A 88 2.42 -7.21 9.75
C LEU A 88 3.25 -8.39 9.26
N ALA A 89 4.58 -8.25 9.36
CA ALA A 89 5.50 -9.34 9.11
C ALA A 89 5.40 -10.36 10.24
N TRP A 90 5.21 -11.62 9.91
CA TRP A 90 5.14 -12.71 10.87
C TRP A 90 6.01 -13.89 10.43
N ARG A 91 6.54 -14.62 11.41
CA ARG A 91 7.41 -15.78 11.22
C ARG A 91 6.63 -17.07 11.48
N SER A 92 6.65 -17.97 10.50
CA SER A 92 6.07 -19.31 10.64
C SER A 92 6.89 -20.18 11.59
N GLU A 93 6.34 -21.35 11.97
CA GLU A 93 7.04 -22.33 12.80
C GLU A 93 8.28 -22.89 12.09
N GLU A 94 8.24 -23.00 10.77
CA GLU A 94 9.36 -23.38 9.89
C GLU A 94 10.39 -22.24 9.73
N GLY A 95 10.15 -21.10 10.37
CA GLY A 95 11.06 -19.96 10.39
C GLY A 95 10.94 -19.04 9.17
N MET A 96 9.95 -19.23 8.30
CA MET A 96 9.74 -18.41 7.11
C MET A 96 8.99 -17.12 7.45
N TRP A 97 9.47 -15.99 6.92
CA TRP A 97 8.84 -14.69 7.10
C TRP A 97 7.85 -14.37 5.98
N SER A 98 6.66 -13.92 6.35
CA SER A 98 5.63 -13.41 5.44
C SER A 98 5.11 -12.06 5.92
N ALA A 99 4.92 -11.13 5.00
CA ALA A 99 4.26 -9.85 5.23
C ALA A 99 2.77 -9.99 4.96
N ARG A 100 1.95 -10.00 6.03
CA ARG A 100 0.49 -10.02 5.92
C ARG A 100 -0.03 -8.60 5.74
N GLN A 101 -0.73 -8.36 4.64
CA GLN A 101 -1.18 -7.02 4.25
C GLN A 101 -2.50 -7.08 3.49
N LEU A 102 -3.29 -6.01 3.61
CA LEU A 102 -4.39 -5.76 2.71
C LEU A 102 -3.84 -5.13 1.43
N TYR A 103 -4.10 -5.75 0.29
CA TYR A 103 -3.79 -5.20 -1.03
C TYR A 103 -5.03 -5.20 -1.92
N TYR A 104 -5.12 -4.26 -2.85
CA TYR A 104 -6.19 -4.25 -3.84
C TYR A 104 -5.81 -5.15 -5.01
N ALA A 105 -6.49 -6.29 -5.16
CA ALA A 105 -6.28 -7.22 -6.25
C ALA A 105 -6.94 -6.64 -7.51
N CYS A 106 -6.13 -6.01 -8.36
CA CYS A 106 -6.59 -5.30 -9.56
C CYS A 106 -7.30 -6.21 -10.57
N ASP A 107 -6.79 -7.42 -10.75
CA ASP A 107 -7.34 -8.48 -11.59
C ASP A 107 -8.73 -8.96 -11.09
N GLU A 108 -8.91 -8.99 -9.77
CA GLU A 108 -10.20 -9.36 -9.15
C GLU A 108 -11.12 -8.15 -8.88
N SER A 109 -10.61 -6.93 -9.05
CA SER A 109 -11.28 -5.67 -8.70
C SER A 109 -11.84 -5.63 -7.27
N ARG A 110 -11.09 -6.18 -6.29
CA ARG A 110 -11.50 -6.21 -4.88
C ARG A 110 -10.32 -6.20 -3.91
N PRO A 111 -10.49 -5.71 -2.67
CA PRO A 111 -9.48 -5.86 -1.63
C PRO A 111 -9.33 -7.34 -1.24
N ARG A 112 -8.10 -7.73 -0.89
CA ARG A 112 -7.74 -9.07 -0.42
C ARG A 112 -6.64 -8.98 0.63
N ILE A 113 -6.61 -9.96 1.53
CA ILE A 113 -5.47 -10.15 2.42
C ILE A 113 -4.47 -11.10 1.75
N PHE A 114 -3.22 -10.68 1.68
CA PHE A 114 -2.11 -11.46 1.14
C PHE A 114 -1.08 -11.75 2.22
N ASP A 115 -0.56 -12.96 2.22
CA ASP A 115 0.71 -13.31 2.85
C ASP A 115 1.79 -13.32 1.78
N GLN A 116 2.58 -12.25 1.71
CA GLN A 116 3.62 -12.11 0.70
C GLN A 116 4.99 -12.40 1.31
N GLY A 117 5.83 -13.16 0.60
CA GLY A 117 7.23 -13.31 1.01
C GLY A 117 7.98 -11.96 1.01
N LEU A 118 8.99 -11.82 1.86
CA LEU A 118 9.71 -10.55 2.05
C LEU A 118 10.30 -9.96 0.75
N ALA A 119 10.73 -10.80 -0.19
CA ALA A 119 11.19 -10.34 -1.50
C ALA A 119 10.08 -9.67 -2.30
N GLY A 120 8.90 -10.27 -2.38
CA GLY A 120 7.74 -9.65 -3.02
C GLY A 120 7.30 -8.36 -2.31
N PHE A 121 7.43 -8.33 -0.99
CA PHE A 121 7.17 -7.10 -0.22
C PHE A 121 8.17 -6.00 -0.54
N ALA A 122 9.47 -6.29 -0.61
CA ALA A 122 10.49 -5.29 -0.96
C ALA A 122 10.36 -4.81 -2.43
N MET A 123 9.93 -5.68 -3.34
CA MET A 123 9.77 -5.38 -4.76
C MET A 123 8.54 -4.53 -5.10
N GLY A 124 7.53 -4.46 -4.23
CA GLY A 124 6.37 -3.59 -4.45
C GLY A 124 6.69 -2.13 -4.14
N THR A 125 7.65 -1.56 -4.87
CA THR A 125 8.13 -0.18 -4.81
C THR A 125 7.62 0.61 -6.01
N ASP A 126 7.52 1.93 -5.86
CA ASP A 126 7.15 2.82 -6.98
C ASP A 126 8.32 3.09 -7.94
N ASP A 127 9.53 3.24 -7.39
CA ASP A 127 10.77 3.43 -8.14
C ASP A 127 11.74 2.30 -7.81
N PRO A 128 12.18 1.47 -8.78
CA PRO A 128 13.19 0.45 -8.52
C PRO A 128 14.57 1.06 -8.25
N LYS A 129 14.81 2.34 -8.58
CA LYS A 129 16.10 3.03 -8.42
C LYS A 129 16.37 3.52 -7.02
N VAL A 130 15.34 3.80 -6.25
CA VAL A 130 15.44 4.23 -4.86
C VAL A 130 14.25 3.70 -4.08
N GLY A 131 14.51 3.11 -2.92
CA GLY A 131 13.45 2.54 -2.10
C GLY A 131 13.77 2.66 -0.62
N TYR A 132 12.71 2.84 0.17
CA TYR A 132 12.77 2.91 1.63
C TYR A 132 11.88 1.84 2.23
N LEU A 133 12.41 1.19 3.27
CA LEU A 133 11.68 0.27 4.14
C LEU A 133 11.87 0.70 5.59
N SER A 134 10.85 0.49 6.40
CA SER A 134 10.97 0.53 7.85
C SER A 134 10.59 -0.81 8.46
N ILE A 135 11.22 -1.12 9.58
CA ILE A 135 10.89 -2.23 10.46
C ILE A 135 10.69 -1.63 11.84
N VAL A 136 9.56 -1.90 12.47
CA VAL A 136 9.36 -1.69 13.91
C VAL A 136 9.20 -3.05 14.56
N ARG A 137 10.22 -3.42 15.35
CA ARG A 137 10.20 -4.62 16.19
C ARG A 137 9.33 -4.32 17.41
N LEU A 138 8.35 -5.19 17.62
CA LEU A 138 7.44 -5.11 18.75
C LEU A 138 8.08 -5.81 19.95
N PRO A 139 7.96 -5.29 21.18
CA PRO A 139 8.44 -6.01 22.35
C PRO A 139 7.58 -7.26 22.61
N PRO A 140 8.09 -8.24 23.39
CA PRO A 140 7.43 -9.53 23.59
C PRO A 140 5.96 -9.44 23.99
N GLU A 141 5.58 -8.53 24.89
CA GLU A 141 4.20 -8.34 25.34
C GLU A 141 3.25 -7.91 24.21
N ALA A 142 3.73 -7.06 23.30
CA ALA A 142 2.96 -6.59 22.15
C ALA A 142 2.76 -7.71 21.12
N VAL A 143 3.77 -8.56 20.94
CA VAL A 143 3.70 -9.74 20.08
C VAL A 143 2.74 -10.77 20.67
N LEU A 144 2.87 -11.10 21.96
CA LEU A 144 2.05 -12.10 22.63
C LEU A 144 0.55 -11.77 22.52
N ALA A 145 0.19 -10.50 22.67
CA ALA A 145 -1.19 -10.04 22.50
C ALA A 145 -1.67 -10.03 21.03
N LEU A 146 -0.79 -9.68 20.08
CA LEU A 146 -1.17 -9.56 18.66
C LEU A 146 -1.24 -10.90 17.93
N ARG A 147 -0.28 -11.79 18.19
CA ARG A 147 -0.03 -12.99 17.39
C ARG A 147 -1.25 -13.92 17.27
N PRO A 148 -2.03 -14.22 18.32
CA PRO A 148 -3.21 -15.07 18.20
C PRO A 148 -4.23 -14.49 17.21
N ALA A 149 -4.54 -13.19 17.32
CA ALA A 149 -5.45 -12.51 16.42
C ALA A 149 -4.92 -12.46 14.98
N LEU A 150 -3.61 -12.25 14.83
CA LEU A 150 -2.96 -12.19 13.52
C LEU A 150 -2.96 -13.54 12.81
N LEU A 151 -2.85 -14.67 13.51
CA LEU A 151 -2.77 -16.00 12.91
C LEU A 151 -4.13 -16.67 12.71
N ASP A 152 -5.18 -16.19 13.38
CA ASP A 152 -6.57 -16.60 13.15
C ASP A 152 -7.05 -16.13 11.76
N ARG A 153 -7.11 -17.07 10.81
CA ARG A 153 -7.48 -16.79 9.41
C ARG A 153 -8.93 -16.27 9.28
N PRO A 154 -9.96 -16.92 9.87
CA PRO A 154 -11.31 -16.37 9.91
C PRO A 154 -11.36 -14.92 10.40
N ARG A 155 -10.73 -14.63 11.55
CA ARG A 155 -10.69 -13.27 12.11
C ARG A 155 -10.05 -12.27 11.15
N VAL A 156 -8.90 -12.62 10.55
CA VAL A 156 -8.21 -11.78 9.57
C VAL A 156 -9.09 -11.45 8.36
N GLN A 157 -9.90 -12.41 7.89
CA GLN A 157 -10.84 -12.18 6.79
C GLN A 157 -12.05 -11.36 7.23
N ASN A 158 -12.58 -11.56 8.44
CA ASN A 158 -13.68 -10.76 8.99
C ASN A 158 -13.29 -9.27 9.13
N MET A 159 -12.00 -9.00 9.29
CA MET A 159 -11.45 -7.64 9.35
C MET A 159 -11.30 -6.96 7.99
N LEU A 160 -11.53 -7.66 6.88
CA LEU A 160 -11.46 -7.10 5.54
C LEU A 160 -12.80 -6.45 5.15
N ALA A 161 -12.76 -5.17 4.79
CA ALA A 161 -13.93 -4.48 4.24
C ALA A 161 -14.21 -4.92 2.80
N ALA A 162 -15.49 -4.87 2.40
CA ALA A 162 -15.89 -5.15 1.01
C ALA A 162 -15.36 -4.10 0.01
N GLN A 163 -15.17 -2.85 0.44
CA GLN A 163 -14.80 -1.73 -0.43
C GLN A 163 -13.47 -1.10 -0.02
N TYR A 164 -12.55 -1.04 -0.98
CA TYR A 164 -11.25 -0.41 -0.80
C TYR A 164 -11.29 1.09 -1.11
N SER A 165 -10.58 1.88 -0.31
CA SER A 165 -10.27 3.27 -0.63
C SER A 165 -8.85 3.61 -0.16
N ALA A 166 -8.00 4.06 -1.08
CA ALA A 166 -6.62 4.46 -0.80
C ALA A 166 -6.54 5.63 0.19
N ASN A 167 -7.58 6.47 0.26
CA ASN A 167 -7.67 7.55 1.23
C ASN A 167 -8.83 7.35 2.22
N ALA A 168 -9.24 6.11 2.53
CA ALA A 168 -10.32 5.86 3.50
C ALA A 168 -10.16 6.71 4.78
N TYR A 169 -11.26 7.27 5.26
CA TYR A 169 -11.26 8.03 6.51
C TYR A 169 -10.83 7.12 7.65
N ALA A 170 -9.80 7.53 8.40
CA ALA A 170 -9.10 6.65 9.33
C ALA A 170 -9.97 6.02 10.43
N TYR A 171 -11.12 6.64 10.73
CA TYR A 171 -12.08 6.16 11.73
C TYR A 171 -13.39 5.62 11.14
N GLY A 172 -13.52 5.56 9.82
CA GLY A 172 -14.73 5.09 9.14
C GLY A 172 -14.65 3.60 8.82
N THR A 173 -15.78 2.89 8.84
CA THR A 173 -15.83 1.47 8.45
C THR A 173 -16.40 1.23 7.05
N ARG A 174 -16.94 2.29 6.39
CA ARG A 174 -17.52 2.23 5.04
C ARG A 174 -16.53 1.76 3.98
N TYR A 175 -15.32 2.30 4.02
CA TYR A 175 -14.19 1.89 3.18
C TYR A 175 -13.05 1.41 4.07
N GLN A 176 -12.02 0.84 3.45
CA GLN A 176 -10.80 0.49 4.15
C GLN A 176 -9.57 0.78 3.30
N ASN A 177 -8.59 1.43 3.93
CA ASN A 177 -7.24 1.58 3.43
C ASN A 177 -6.35 0.45 3.98
N CYS A 178 -5.28 0.09 3.26
CA CYS A 178 -4.33 -0.95 3.66
C CYS A 178 -3.72 -0.77 5.07
N ASN A 179 -3.35 0.46 5.43
CA ASN A 179 -2.78 0.80 6.72
C ASN A 179 -3.84 0.84 7.83
N GLN A 180 -5.09 1.13 7.49
CA GLN A 180 -6.21 1.04 8.43
C GLN A 180 -6.46 -0.40 8.85
N TRP A 181 -6.39 -1.36 7.91
CA TRP A 181 -6.48 -2.78 8.25
C TRP A 181 -5.40 -3.20 9.26
N VAL A 182 -4.15 -2.72 9.10
CA VAL A 182 -3.08 -2.96 10.09
C VAL A 182 -3.47 -2.41 11.46
N MET A 183 -3.94 -1.17 11.54
CA MET A 183 -4.37 -0.56 12.82
C MET A 183 -5.53 -1.31 13.48
N GLU A 184 -6.51 -1.74 12.69
CA GLU A 184 -7.64 -2.52 13.17
C GLU A 184 -7.19 -3.90 13.68
N MET A 185 -6.23 -4.55 13.01
CA MET A 185 -5.61 -5.79 13.50
C MET A 185 -4.83 -5.60 14.82
N LEU A 186 -4.08 -4.49 14.94
CA LEU A 186 -3.41 -4.12 16.19
C LEU A 186 -4.43 -3.93 17.32
N ALA A 187 -5.54 -3.25 17.04
CA ALA A 187 -6.62 -3.04 18.01
C ALA A 187 -7.29 -4.36 18.41
N ALA A 188 -7.57 -5.24 17.45
CA ALA A 188 -8.20 -6.54 17.72
C ALA A 188 -7.32 -7.44 18.61
N GLY A 189 -6.00 -7.45 18.38
CA GLY A 189 -5.06 -8.21 19.21
C GLY A 189 -4.80 -7.56 20.58
N TRP A 190 -4.37 -6.30 20.59
CA TRP A 190 -3.98 -5.61 21.83
C TRP A 190 -5.16 -5.23 22.73
N GLY A 191 -6.37 -5.14 22.16
CA GLY A 191 -7.60 -4.93 22.90
C GLY A 191 -8.31 -6.22 23.32
N ASP A 192 -7.76 -7.39 22.95
CA ASP A 192 -8.41 -8.70 23.15
C ASP A 192 -9.89 -8.69 22.72
N LEU A 193 -10.15 -8.09 21.56
CA LEU A 193 -11.52 -7.87 21.12
C LEU A 193 -12.12 -9.22 20.68
N PRO A 194 -13.35 -9.57 21.12
CA PRO A 194 -14.06 -10.76 20.62
C PRO A 194 -14.25 -10.69 19.11
N ASP A 195 -14.25 -11.84 18.41
CA ASP A 195 -14.57 -11.85 16.97
C ASP A 195 -16.08 -11.63 16.74
N GLY A 196 -16.47 -11.18 15.55
CA GLY A 196 -17.87 -10.90 15.20
C GLY A 196 -18.02 -9.94 14.03
N GLY A 197 -19.25 -9.81 13.50
CA GLY A 197 -19.52 -9.00 12.31
C GLY A 197 -19.29 -7.49 12.47
N ASP A 198 -19.24 -7.00 13.71
CA ASP A 198 -18.98 -5.61 14.13
C ASP A 198 -17.56 -5.41 14.71
N LEU A 199 -16.65 -6.37 14.49
CA LEU A 199 -15.29 -6.31 15.03
C LEU A 199 -14.54 -5.06 14.56
N ARG A 200 -14.77 -4.59 13.33
CA ARG A 200 -14.13 -3.38 12.81
C ARG A 200 -14.61 -2.13 13.55
N GLU A 201 -15.90 -2.01 13.83
CA GLU A 201 -16.47 -0.93 14.62
C GLU A 201 -15.86 -0.90 16.03
N ARG A 202 -15.80 -2.07 16.70
CA ARG A 202 -15.16 -2.18 18.02
C ARG A 202 -13.66 -1.84 17.98
N ALA A 203 -12.95 -2.24 16.93
CA ALA A 203 -11.55 -1.89 16.74
C ALA A 203 -11.38 -0.37 16.61
N GLN A 204 -12.27 0.31 15.88
CA GLN A 204 -12.27 1.77 15.77
C GLN A 204 -12.57 2.46 17.10
N ASP A 205 -13.54 1.96 17.87
CA ASP A 205 -13.85 2.49 19.20
C ASP A 205 -12.68 2.31 20.18
N TRP A 206 -12.02 1.14 20.14
CA TRP A 206 -10.81 0.90 20.91
C TRP A 206 -9.70 1.88 20.52
N LEU A 207 -9.45 2.07 19.21
CA LEU A 207 -8.44 3.01 18.72
C LEU A 207 -8.69 4.44 19.20
N ARG A 208 -9.95 4.91 19.18
CA ARG A 208 -10.33 6.21 19.73
C ARG A 208 -10.05 6.29 21.22
N GLY A 209 -10.42 5.25 21.98
CA GLY A 209 -10.18 5.16 23.42
C GLY A 209 -8.69 5.11 23.80
N GLN A 210 -7.85 4.58 22.91
CA GLN A 210 -6.39 4.55 23.09
C GLN A 210 -5.67 5.79 22.53
N GLY A 211 -6.40 6.82 22.09
CA GLY A 211 -5.80 8.06 21.60
C GLY A 211 -5.12 7.93 20.24
N TYR A 212 -5.49 6.95 19.41
CA TYR A 212 -5.03 6.90 18.03
C TYR A 212 -5.52 8.15 17.28
N ALA A 213 -4.58 8.99 16.85
CA ALA A 213 -4.84 10.31 16.26
C ALA A 213 -4.03 10.51 14.97
N PRO A 214 -4.52 10.02 13.81
CA PRO A 214 -3.86 10.24 12.54
C PRO A 214 -3.82 11.73 12.20
N ARG A 215 -2.61 12.23 11.93
CA ARG A 215 -2.42 13.59 11.44
C ARG A 215 -3.06 13.70 10.06
N PRO A 216 -3.85 14.76 9.79
CA PRO A 216 -4.40 14.98 8.47
C PRO A 216 -3.29 15.13 7.42
N VAL A 217 -3.56 14.61 6.23
CA VAL A 217 -2.76 14.87 5.03
C VAL A 217 -3.25 16.17 4.40
N ASP A 218 -2.38 17.15 4.33
CA ASP A 218 -2.63 18.41 3.63
C ASP A 218 -2.58 18.17 2.11
N VAL A 219 -3.75 18.22 1.46
CA VAL A 219 -3.84 18.11 -0.01
C VAL A 219 -3.54 19.46 -0.66
N ASP A 220 -3.93 20.55 0.02
CA ASP A 220 -3.69 21.96 -0.35
C ASP A 220 -3.96 22.30 -1.83
N SER A 221 -4.94 21.60 -2.43
CA SER A 221 -5.28 21.78 -3.84
C SER A 221 -6.75 21.45 -4.09
N ARG A 222 -7.55 22.49 -4.32
CA ARG A 222 -8.97 22.35 -4.70
C ARG A 222 -9.14 21.54 -5.98
N LEU A 223 -8.19 21.68 -6.92
CA LEU A 223 -8.20 20.92 -8.16
C LEU A 223 -8.03 19.41 -7.90
N LEU A 224 -7.13 19.01 -7.00
CA LEU A 224 -7.00 17.60 -6.62
C LEU A 224 -8.25 17.08 -5.91
N MET A 225 -8.83 17.87 -5.02
CA MET A 225 -10.08 17.51 -4.33
C MET A 225 -11.24 17.33 -5.32
N LEU A 226 -11.30 18.14 -6.39
CA LEU A 226 -12.26 17.92 -7.48
C LEU A 226 -11.91 16.69 -8.31
N ALA A 227 -10.62 16.49 -8.62
CA ALA A 227 -10.15 15.36 -9.41
C ALA A 227 -10.44 14.01 -8.72
N SER A 228 -10.43 13.95 -7.39
CA SER A 228 -10.66 12.69 -6.66
C SER A 228 -12.02 12.05 -6.96
N TYR A 229 -13.03 12.81 -7.39
CA TYR A 229 -14.32 12.25 -7.82
C TYR A 229 -14.23 11.38 -9.08
N PHE A 230 -13.13 11.50 -9.84
CA PHE A 230 -12.88 10.78 -11.08
C PHE A 230 -11.71 9.80 -10.96
N VAL A 231 -11.05 9.73 -9.80
CA VAL A 231 -9.94 8.81 -9.54
C VAL A 231 -10.49 7.59 -8.82
N PRO A 232 -10.42 6.39 -9.42
CA PRO A 232 -10.89 5.19 -8.76
C PRO A 232 -10.17 4.92 -7.44
N LEU A 233 -10.88 4.26 -6.52
CA LEU A 233 -10.37 3.91 -5.19
C LEU A 233 -9.97 5.12 -4.33
N VAL A 234 -10.39 6.33 -4.70
CA VAL A 234 -10.27 7.54 -3.88
C VAL A 234 -11.68 8.06 -3.63
N HIS A 235 -12.00 8.29 -2.36
CA HIS A 235 -13.33 8.70 -1.94
C HIS A 235 -13.26 9.85 -0.94
N LEU A 236 -14.17 10.81 -1.07
CA LEU A 236 -14.37 11.89 -0.08
C LEU A 236 -15.65 11.67 0.75
N SER A 237 -16.46 10.67 0.39
CA SER A 237 -17.82 10.48 0.90
C SER A 237 -17.90 9.91 2.33
N ASP A 238 -16.78 9.44 2.88
CA ASP A 238 -16.62 8.95 4.25
C ASP A 238 -15.82 9.91 5.14
N HIS A 239 -15.25 10.99 4.57
CA HIS A 239 -14.55 12.02 5.34
C HIS A 239 -15.52 13.02 5.96
N PRO A 240 -15.21 13.55 7.16
CA PRO A 240 -15.93 14.68 7.72
C PRO A 240 -15.96 15.86 6.73
N GLN A 241 -17.11 16.52 6.59
CA GLN A 241 -17.25 17.63 5.64
C GLN A 241 -16.27 18.78 5.93
N GLN A 242 -15.95 19.01 7.21
CA GLN A 242 -14.97 20.01 7.61
C GLN A 242 -13.56 19.67 7.10
N ASP A 243 -13.15 18.40 7.21
CA ASP A 243 -11.86 17.91 6.72
C ASP A 243 -11.76 18.09 5.20
N VAL A 244 -12.82 17.75 4.46
CA VAL A 244 -12.92 17.94 3.02
C VAL A 244 -12.86 19.42 2.63
N ALA A 245 -13.62 20.28 3.31
CA ALA A 245 -13.63 21.72 3.04
C ALA A 245 -12.27 22.39 3.32
N GLN A 246 -11.54 21.89 4.31
CA GLN A 246 -10.19 22.34 4.64
C GLN A 246 -9.11 21.66 3.79
N MET A 247 -9.47 20.68 2.96
CA MET A 247 -8.54 19.87 2.15
C MET A 247 -7.52 19.08 2.99
N LYS A 248 -7.93 18.66 4.18
CA LYS A 248 -7.13 17.96 5.20
C LYS A 248 -7.71 16.59 5.46
N LEU A 249 -7.21 15.57 4.77
CA LEU A 249 -7.80 14.22 4.84
C LEU A 249 -7.14 13.39 5.94
N ARG A 250 -7.93 12.86 6.89
CA ARG A 250 -7.41 11.97 7.93
C ARG A 250 -7.37 10.54 7.42
N VAL A 251 -6.16 10.04 7.15
CA VAL A 251 -5.91 8.71 6.61
C VAL A 251 -4.89 8.00 7.51
N SER A 252 -5.05 6.69 7.71
CA SER A 252 -4.04 5.88 8.37
C SER A 252 -2.81 5.76 7.46
N LEU A 253 -1.66 6.18 7.95
CA LEU A 253 -0.37 6.12 7.25
C LEU A 253 0.63 5.33 8.09
N PRO A 254 1.63 4.68 7.49
CA PRO A 254 2.62 3.91 8.24
C PRO A 254 3.33 4.75 9.32
N SER A 255 3.62 6.02 9.05
CA SER A 255 4.21 6.94 10.04
C SER A 255 3.32 7.16 11.26
N THR A 256 2.00 7.18 11.08
CA THR A 256 1.04 7.25 12.19
C THR A 256 1.00 5.94 12.97
N ILE A 257 1.04 4.79 12.29
CA ILE A 257 1.12 3.48 12.93
C ILE A 257 2.38 3.40 13.81
N GLU A 258 3.54 3.77 13.25
CA GLU A 258 4.82 3.79 13.95
C GLU A 258 4.78 4.71 15.18
N THR A 259 4.16 5.89 15.06
CA THR A 259 3.99 6.82 16.18
C THR A 259 3.13 6.21 17.29
N PHE A 260 2.02 5.56 16.93
CA PHE A 260 1.13 4.89 17.88
C PHE A 260 1.81 3.71 18.59
N VAL A 261 2.51 2.87 17.82
CA VAL A 261 3.30 1.74 18.35
C VAL A 261 4.35 2.25 19.34
N ARG A 262 5.12 3.28 18.97
CA ARG A 262 6.16 3.86 19.84
C ARG A 262 5.59 4.43 21.12
N ALA A 263 4.46 5.13 21.05
CA ALA A 263 3.81 5.72 22.21
C ALA A 263 3.29 4.64 23.18
N ARG A 264 2.72 3.56 22.64
CA ARG A 264 2.17 2.45 23.44
C ARG A 264 3.26 1.52 23.99
N PHE A 265 4.30 1.28 23.19
CA PHE A 265 5.39 0.36 23.49
C PHE A 265 6.74 1.08 23.27
N PRO A 266 7.21 1.89 24.26
CA PRO A 266 8.46 2.64 24.12
C PRO A 266 9.71 1.76 23.93
N ALA A 267 9.64 0.48 24.31
CA ALA A 267 10.68 -0.51 24.08
C ALA A 267 10.77 -1.00 22.62
N SER A 268 9.86 -0.59 21.74
CA SER A 268 9.94 -0.90 20.31
C SER A 268 11.21 -0.34 19.67
N GLU A 269 11.88 -1.18 18.88
CA GLU A 269 13.06 -0.81 18.11
C GLU A 269 12.66 -0.51 16.67
N ARG A 270 13.15 0.59 16.13
CA ARG A 270 12.97 0.92 14.72
C ARG A 270 14.27 0.74 13.94
N VAL A 271 14.17 0.17 12.75
CA VAL A 271 15.23 0.11 11.75
C VAL A 271 14.68 0.67 10.45
N GLU A 272 15.43 1.54 9.79
CA GLU A 272 15.14 1.97 8.42
C GLU A 272 16.19 1.41 7.48
N LEU A 273 15.74 0.98 6.31
CA LEU A 273 16.58 0.52 5.23
C LEU A 273 16.29 1.41 4.01
N CYS A 274 17.34 1.80 3.30
CA CYS A 274 17.24 2.57 2.07
C CYS A 274 18.19 1.97 1.04
N HIS A 275 17.81 1.88 -0.23
CA HIS A 275 18.74 1.51 -1.29
C HIS A 275 18.79 2.56 -2.41
N ASP A 276 19.97 2.75 -2.99
CA ASP A 276 20.18 3.48 -4.23
C ASP A 276 20.80 2.55 -5.29
N ALA A 277 21.43 3.08 -6.33
CA ALA A 277 22.08 2.27 -7.37
C ALA A 277 23.40 1.61 -6.93
N ARG A 278 23.98 2.02 -5.81
CA ARG A 278 25.35 1.67 -5.38
C ARG A 278 25.40 0.98 -4.03
N ARG A 279 24.38 1.16 -3.17
CA ARG A 279 24.42 0.67 -1.79
C ARG A 279 23.04 0.50 -1.19
N ILE A 280 23.01 -0.24 -0.09
CA ILE A 280 21.94 -0.28 0.90
C ILE A 280 22.47 0.36 2.17
N VAL A 281 21.69 1.26 2.77
CA VAL A 281 21.96 1.89 4.06
C VAL A 281 20.96 1.35 5.08
N VAL A 282 21.45 0.94 6.24
CA VAL A 282 20.65 0.48 7.37
C VAL A 282 20.92 1.40 8.56
N ARG A 283 19.85 2.02 9.05
CA ARG A 283 19.87 2.92 10.21
C ARG A 283 19.04 2.35 11.34
N ARG A 284 19.62 2.30 12.53
CA ARG A 284 18.90 1.93 13.76
C ARG A 284 18.43 3.18 14.48
N GLY A 285 17.21 3.13 14.99
CA GLY A 285 16.57 4.23 15.70
C GLY A 285 15.45 4.91 14.90
N TRP A 286 14.92 5.95 15.53
CA TRP A 286 13.71 6.64 15.07
C TRP A 286 14.00 7.83 14.14
N THR A 287 15.26 8.22 14.00
CA THR A 287 15.67 9.27 13.06
C THR A 287 15.67 8.69 11.64
N PRO A 288 14.94 9.28 10.69
CA PRO A 288 14.92 8.77 9.34
C PRO A 288 16.27 8.91 8.62
N ILE A 289 16.55 8.04 7.64
CA ILE A 289 17.67 8.18 6.70
C ILE A 289 17.42 9.40 5.82
N THR A 290 18.45 10.21 5.57
CA THR A 290 18.36 11.38 4.68
C THR A 290 18.03 10.94 3.24
N ASP A 291 17.19 11.73 2.55
CA ASP A 291 16.77 11.43 1.19
C ASP A 291 17.96 11.16 0.24
N GLY A 292 17.76 10.15 -0.62
CA GLY A 292 18.80 9.65 -1.52
C GLY A 292 19.75 8.64 -0.87
N CYS A 293 19.30 7.96 0.20
CA CYS A 293 20.06 6.94 0.92
C CYS A 293 21.48 7.39 1.30
N LYS A 294 21.60 8.61 1.83
CA LYS A 294 22.91 9.14 2.26
C LYS A 294 23.26 8.58 3.64
N PRO A 295 24.36 7.81 3.77
CA PRO A 295 24.77 7.28 5.06
C PRO A 295 25.34 8.38 5.95
N GLU A 296 25.12 8.25 7.25
CA GLU A 296 25.72 9.07 8.31
C GLU A 296 26.51 8.18 9.28
N GLN A 297 27.17 8.80 10.26
CA GLN A 297 27.94 8.07 11.26
C GLN A 297 27.04 7.10 12.04
N GLY A 298 27.43 5.83 12.11
CA GLY A 298 26.69 4.78 12.81
C GLY A 298 25.76 3.95 11.92
N ASP A 299 25.54 4.36 10.67
CA ASP A 299 24.79 3.54 9.72
C ASP A 299 25.63 2.34 9.25
N ARG A 300 24.98 1.19 9.04
CA ARG A 300 25.56 0.07 8.31
C ARG A 300 25.34 0.29 6.82
N VAL A 301 26.41 0.20 6.04
CA VAL A 301 26.37 0.33 4.58
C VAL A 301 26.73 -1.01 3.94
N VAL A 302 25.87 -1.50 3.06
CA VAL A 302 26.10 -2.70 2.25
C VAL A 302 26.33 -2.26 0.80
N PRO A 303 27.54 -2.44 0.24
CA PRO A 303 27.81 -2.16 -1.17
C PRO A 303 26.97 -3.04 -2.11
N LEU A 304 26.59 -2.50 -3.27
CA LEU A 304 25.90 -3.22 -4.35
C LEU A 304 26.75 -3.36 -5.62
N ASP A 305 27.95 -2.79 -5.62
CA ASP A 305 28.97 -2.89 -6.67
C ASP A 305 29.72 -4.23 -6.66
#